data_AF-A0A3L6J892-F1
#
_entry.id   AF-A0A3L6J892-F1
#
_cell.length_a   1.000
_cell.length_b   1.000
_cell.length_c   1.000
_cell.angle_alpha   90.00
_cell.angle_beta   90.00
_cell.angle_gamma   90.00
#
_symmetry.space_group_name_H-M   'P 1'
#
loop_
_entity.id
_entity.type
_entity.pdbx_description
1 polymer ?
#
loop_
_entity_poly.entity_id
_entity_poly.type
_entity_poly.pdbx_seq_one_letter_code
_entity_poly.pdbx_strand_id
1 'polypeptide(L)'
;MSDGATSQETLAILKTNLGVTDAEARVLVPVLAGGNMTIGAIALLTGDKTQTIEKTLEGLKRKGLVSRVGSVVPVYRAIPPYLIMGEDLSSVADQTRSLDEVSRTSLDSHDETLAELVQTIKDAESRMSTELGQTLDERDSTLIEEERTSAAGAIESSSGILTSFCEAAESILTSHGESLGESLASQLTDVQSELDRVQSDIETDIKTVNKEFDQEVRREHDTSSQAIGEFGKSAKTMVQQAKASVKGALQNSLSGMRQATVSLSDAINSRLSEIVNEAASEMAASSDELSRSLEQIILELNQTDAETRASLSSLVSNSREAASGIAMGARQTIENAMKVTESLSLDIGAWSEES
;
A
#
# COMPACT_ATOMS: atom_id res chain seq x y z
N MET A 1 3.30 -26.35 46.86
CA MET A 1 3.03 -26.81 45.46
C MET A 1 2.51 -25.67 44.57
N SER A 2 2.95 -24.41 44.76
CA SER A 2 2.49 -23.23 43.99
C SER A 2 3.53 -22.67 43.00
N ASP A 3 4.76 -23.16 43.06
CA ASP A 3 5.96 -22.61 42.37
C ASP A 3 5.94 -22.79 40.83
N GLY A 4 5.03 -23.62 40.31
CA GLY A 4 4.95 -23.94 38.88
C GLY A 4 4.11 -22.98 38.04
N ALA A 5 3.17 -22.25 38.64
CA ALA A 5 2.15 -21.49 37.90
C ALA A 5 2.65 -20.11 37.42
N THR A 6 3.32 -19.35 38.28
CA THR A 6 3.85 -18.01 37.98
C THR A 6 5.03 -18.03 37.00
N SER A 7 5.86 -19.07 37.06
CA SER A 7 6.95 -19.28 36.10
C SER A 7 6.42 -19.59 34.69
N GLN A 8 5.31 -20.36 34.58
CA GLN A 8 4.70 -20.67 33.28
C GLN A 8 4.05 -19.46 32.61
N GLU A 9 3.40 -18.59 33.38
CA GLU A 9 2.72 -17.41 32.84
C GLU A 9 3.71 -16.35 32.36
N THR A 10 4.79 -16.12 33.12
CA THR A 10 5.89 -15.23 32.72
C THR A 10 6.60 -15.74 31.46
N LEU A 11 6.78 -17.06 31.34
CA LEU A 11 7.33 -17.69 30.14
C LEU A 11 6.41 -17.51 28.92
N ALA A 12 5.08 -17.56 29.10
CA ALA A 12 4.11 -17.38 28.03
C ALA A 12 4.10 -15.94 27.47
N ILE A 13 4.22 -14.94 28.35
CA ILE A 13 4.30 -13.52 27.97
C ILE A 13 5.58 -13.24 27.18
N LEU A 14 6.73 -13.70 27.68
CA LEU A 14 8.02 -13.55 26.98
C LEU A 14 8.00 -14.23 25.60
N LYS A 15 7.40 -15.42 25.51
CA LYS A 15 7.23 -16.16 24.24
C LYS A 15 6.46 -15.37 23.20
N THR A 16 5.30 -14.84 23.61
CA THR A 16 4.36 -14.18 22.71
C THR A 16 4.91 -12.84 22.24
N ASN A 17 5.56 -12.10 23.13
CA ASN A 17 5.96 -10.72 22.85
C ASN A 17 7.39 -10.58 22.29
N LEU A 18 8.29 -11.53 22.57
CA LEU A 18 9.70 -11.44 22.14
C LEU A 18 10.09 -12.52 21.11
N GLY A 19 9.15 -13.36 20.68
CA GLY A 19 9.41 -14.41 19.69
C GLY A 19 10.47 -15.42 20.15
N VAL A 20 10.58 -15.68 21.46
CA VAL A 20 11.54 -16.63 22.04
C VAL A 20 10.94 -18.02 22.20
N THR A 21 11.77 -19.06 22.09
CA THR A 21 11.38 -20.46 22.33
C THR A 21 11.30 -20.78 23.82
N ASP A 22 10.71 -21.92 24.21
CA ASP A 22 10.64 -22.33 25.63
C ASP A 22 12.01 -22.49 26.30
N ALA A 23 13.01 -22.93 25.53
CA ALA A 23 14.38 -23.03 26.02
C ALA A 23 14.99 -21.64 26.22
N GLU A 24 14.76 -20.73 25.27
CA GLU A 24 15.23 -19.34 25.33
C GLU A 24 14.57 -18.57 26.48
N ALA A 25 13.26 -18.70 26.66
CA ALA A 25 12.54 -18.05 27.75
C ALA A 25 13.02 -18.55 29.13
N ARG A 26 13.24 -19.87 29.29
CA ARG A 26 13.78 -20.45 30.53
C ARG A 26 15.20 -19.99 30.87
N VAL A 27 16.02 -19.73 29.86
CA VAL A 27 17.37 -19.19 30.03
C VAL A 27 17.35 -17.67 30.25
N LEU A 28 16.41 -16.95 29.66
CA LEU A 28 16.30 -15.50 29.73
C LEU A 28 15.78 -15.00 31.09
N VAL A 29 14.83 -15.71 31.72
CA VAL A 29 14.24 -15.32 33.01
C VAL A 29 15.29 -15.18 34.13
N PRO A 30 16.19 -16.16 34.36
CA PRO A 30 17.27 -16.01 35.33
C PRO A 30 18.21 -14.83 35.03
N VAL A 31 18.51 -14.58 33.76
CA VAL A 31 19.40 -13.48 33.35
C VAL A 31 18.73 -12.11 33.56
N LEU A 32 17.42 -12.02 33.36
CA LEU A 32 16.65 -10.81 33.67
C LEU A 32 16.58 -10.55 35.18
N ALA A 33 16.34 -11.60 35.98
CA ALA A 33 16.19 -11.48 37.44
C ALA A 33 17.51 -11.31 38.19
N GLY A 34 18.54 -12.07 37.80
CA GLY A 34 19.86 -12.10 38.43
C GLY A 34 20.86 -11.11 37.82
N GLY A 35 20.50 -10.44 36.73
CA GLY A 35 21.36 -9.51 36.01
C GLY A 35 22.52 -10.22 35.30
N ASN A 36 23.75 -9.97 35.75
CA ASN A 36 24.96 -10.49 35.12
C ASN A 36 25.21 -11.95 35.54
N MET A 37 24.89 -12.92 34.68
CA MET A 37 25.02 -14.34 35.00
C MET A 37 26.01 -15.09 34.11
N THR A 38 26.72 -16.06 34.69
CA THR A 38 27.57 -16.99 33.94
C THR A 38 26.74 -18.20 33.47
N ILE A 39 27.23 -18.92 32.46
CA ILE A 39 26.59 -20.14 31.95
C ILE A 39 26.38 -21.17 33.07
N GLY A 40 27.36 -21.30 33.98
CA GLY A 40 27.27 -22.23 35.12
C GLY A 40 26.19 -21.83 36.12
N ALA A 41 26.02 -20.54 36.40
CA ALA A 41 24.97 -20.06 37.29
C ALA A 41 23.58 -20.29 36.68
N ILE A 42 23.41 -20.05 35.37
CA ILE A 42 22.16 -20.32 34.67
C ILE A 42 21.87 -21.83 34.67
N ALA A 43 22.88 -22.68 34.44
CA ALA A 43 22.73 -24.14 34.47
C ALA A 43 22.25 -24.66 35.82
N LEU A 44 22.74 -24.05 36.90
CA LEU A 44 22.35 -24.41 38.24
C LEU A 44 20.89 -24.01 38.55
N LEU A 45 20.44 -22.89 37.99
CA LEU A 45 19.06 -22.39 38.17
C LEU A 45 18.03 -23.08 37.26
N THR A 46 18.39 -23.42 36.03
CA THR A 46 17.44 -24.03 35.07
C THR A 46 17.47 -25.56 35.09
N GLY A 47 18.52 -26.17 35.64
CA GLY A 47 18.75 -27.61 35.60
C GLY A 47 19.16 -28.16 34.23
N ASP A 48 19.38 -27.28 33.25
CA ASP A 48 19.80 -27.66 31.91
C ASP A 48 21.33 -27.82 31.81
N LYS A 49 21.77 -28.64 30.85
CA LYS A 49 23.20 -28.83 30.55
C LYS A 49 23.82 -27.52 30.04
N THR A 50 25.04 -27.23 30.46
CA THR A 50 25.80 -26.02 30.08
C THR A 50 25.90 -25.82 28.56
N GLN A 51 26.11 -26.89 27.78
CA GLN A 51 26.12 -26.83 26.31
C GLN A 51 24.78 -26.38 25.71
N THR A 52 23.67 -26.83 26.28
CA THR A 52 22.33 -26.43 25.84
C THR A 52 22.12 -24.94 26.11
N ILE A 53 22.51 -24.48 27.29
CA ILE A 53 22.39 -23.07 27.69
C ILE A 53 23.27 -22.18 26.83
N GLU A 54 24.50 -22.59 26.55
CA GLU A 54 25.40 -21.83 25.67
C GLU A 54 24.79 -21.64 24.27
N LYS A 55 24.24 -22.71 23.69
CA LYS A 55 23.55 -22.64 22.39
C LYS A 55 22.32 -21.73 22.44
N THR A 56 21.55 -21.81 23.52
CA THR A 56 20.36 -20.98 23.75
C THR A 56 20.73 -19.51 23.94
N LEU A 57 21.80 -19.20 24.68
CA LEU A 57 22.32 -17.85 24.88
C LEU A 57 22.85 -17.23 23.58
N GLU A 58 23.47 -18.00 22.69
CA GLU A 58 23.83 -17.50 21.35
C GLU A 58 22.59 -17.27 20.45
N GLY A 59 21.52 -18.05 20.64
CA GLY A 59 20.20 -17.77 20.05
C GLY A 59 19.65 -16.42 20.51
N LEU A 60 19.58 -16.21 21.83
CA LEU A 60 19.12 -14.98 22.46
C LEU A 60 19.99 -13.76 22.09
N LYS A 61 21.30 -13.95 21.97
CA LYS A 61 22.24 -12.90 21.54
C LYS A 61 22.01 -12.49 20.09
N ARG A 62 21.75 -13.43 19.18
CA ARG A 62 21.37 -13.11 17.80
C ARG A 62 20.05 -12.34 17.71
N LYS A 63 19.13 -12.58 18.65
CA LYS A 63 17.87 -11.83 18.79
C LYS A 63 18.03 -10.48 19.50
N GLY A 64 19.25 -10.10 19.89
CA GLY A 64 19.50 -8.85 20.60
C GLY A 64 18.99 -8.82 22.04
N LEU A 65 18.52 -9.95 22.60
CA LEU A 65 17.92 -10.02 23.93
C LEU A 65 18.95 -10.16 25.06
N VAL A 66 20.17 -10.58 24.73
CA VAL A 66 21.26 -10.79 25.69
C VAL A 66 22.58 -10.35 25.07
N SER A 67 23.41 -9.65 25.84
CA SER A 67 24.78 -9.29 25.47
C SER A 67 25.80 -10.06 26.32
N ARG A 68 26.92 -10.45 25.71
CA ARG A 68 28.05 -11.05 26.42
C ARG A 68 29.00 -9.95 26.87
N VAL A 69 29.24 -9.85 28.17
CA VAL A 69 30.21 -8.92 28.76
C VAL A 69 31.56 -9.63 28.86
N GLY A 70 32.60 -9.01 28.30
CA GLY A 70 33.96 -9.54 28.31
C GLY A 70 34.52 -9.63 29.73
N SER A 71 34.66 -10.85 30.23
CA SER A 71 35.25 -11.16 31.54
C SER A 71 36.01 -12.49 31.42
N VAL A 72 36.93 -12.79 32.36
CA VAL A 72 37.70 -14.05 32.41
C VAL A 72 36.79 -15.27 32.35
N VAL A 73 35.58 -15.16 32.92
CA VAL A 73 34.47 -16.10 32.70
C VAL A 73 33.37 -15.37 31.93
N PRO A 74 32.85 -15.90 30.81
CA PRO A 74 31.79 -15.25 30.05
C PRO A 74 30.56 -14.97 30.91
N VAL A 75 30.17 -13.70 30.98
CA VAL A 75 28.97 -13.26 31.69
C VAL A 75 27.98 -12.72 30.67
N TYR A 76 26.71 -13.03 30.86
CA TYR A 76 25.61 -12.65 29.99
C TYR A 76 24.68 -11.69 30.73
N ARG A 77 24.26 -10.64 30.04
CA ARG A 77 23.38 -9.59 30.55
C ARG A 77 22.19 -9.43 29.62
N ALA A 78 20.97 -9.46 30.17
CA ALA A 78 19.77 -9.18 29.38
C ALA A 78 19.76 -7.72 28.91
N ILE A 79 19.38 -7.52 27.65
CA ILE A 79 19.11 -6.19 27.11
C ILE A 79 17.63 -5.90 27.40
N PRO A 80 17.30 -4.76 28.04
CA PRO A 80 15.91 -4.44 28.31
C PRO A 80 15.05 -4.35 27.04
N PRO A 81 13.86 -4.97 27.00
CA PRO A 81 13.01 -5.03 25.80
C PRO A 81 12.69 -3.67 25.16
N TYR A 82 12.57 -2.61 25.97
CA TYR A 82 12.26 -1.27 25.48
C TYR A 82 13.34 -0.68 24.57
N LEU A 83 14.60 -1.11 24.68
CA LEU A 83 15.67 -0.66 23.78
C LEU A 83 15.55 -1.29 22.39
N ILE A 84 15.11 -2.54 22.33
CA ILE A 84 14.92 -3.28 21.07
C ILE A 84 13.69 -2.75 20.32
N MET A 85 12.61 -2.48 21.05
CA MET A 85 11.42 -1.84 20.48
C MET A 85 11.70 -0.46 19.87
N GLY A 86 12.71 0.27 20.38
CA GLY A 86 13.13 1.54 19.80
C GLY A 86 13.74 1.40 18.39
N GLU A 87 14.50 0.34 18.15
CA GLU A 87 15.06 0.05 16.81
C GLU A 87 13.96 -0.37 15.83
N ASP A 88 13.02 -1.21 16.27
CA ASP A 88 11.86 -1.62 15.45
C ASP A 88 10.95 -0.43 15.11
N LEU A 89 10.67 0.46 16.07
CA LEU A 89 9.92 1.70 15.80
C LEU A 89 10.65 2.62 14.82
N SER A 90 11.98 2.72 14.92
CA SER A 90 12.78 3.50 13.98
C SER A 90 12.70 2.90 12.57
N SER A 91 12.77 1.58 12.46
CA SER A 91 12.62 0.87 11.18
C SER A 91 11.25 1.13 10.54
N VAL A 92 10.17 1.06 11.33
CA VAL A 92 8.80 1.39 10.86
C VAL A 92 8.69 2.86 10.45
N ALA A 93 9.31 3.78 11.19
CA ALA A 93 9.33 5.20 10.83
C ALA A 93 10.07 5.44 9.50
N ASP A 94 11.18 4.75 9.26
CA ASP A 94 11.93 4.83 8.01
C ASP A 94 11.19 4.18 6.84
N GLN A 95 10.50 3.07 7.06
CA GLN A 95 9.59 2.47 6.07
C GLN A 95 8.41 3.41 5.73
N THR A 96 7.91 4.16 6.71
CA THR A 96 6.83 5.14 6.48
C THR A 96 7.34 6.32 5.64
N ARG A 97 8.58 6.78 5.89
CA ARG A 97 9.21 7.83 5.07
C ARG A 97 9.43 7.39 3.63
N SER A 98 9.92 6.16 3.41
CA SER A 98 10.11 5.65 2.05
C SER A 98 8.79 5.51 1.30
N LEU A 99 7.69 5.18 2.00
CA LEU A 99 6.35 5.17 1.42
C LEU A 99 5.90 6.57 0.97
N ASP A 100 6.17 7.62 1.75
CA ASP A 100 5.88 9.02 1.35
C ASP A 100 6.66 9.42 0.10
N GLU A 101 7.94 9.05 0.03
CA GLU A 101 8.81 9.35 -1.11
C GLU A 101 8.37 8.62 -2.40
N VAL A 102 8.04 7.32 -2.30
CA VAL A 102 7.47 6.55 -3.41
C VAL A 102 6.13 7.14 -3.86
N SER A 103 5.27 7.56 -2.92
CA SER A 103 3.98 8.15 -3.25
C SER A 103 4.13 9.47 -4.00
N ARG A 104 5.05 10.36 -3.56
CA ARG A 104 5.34 11.61 -4.28
C ARG A 104 5.89 11.37 -5.68
N THR A 105 6.86 10.46 -5.79
CA THR A 105 7.47 10.12 -7.09
C THR A 105 6.43 9.55 -8.06
N SER A 106 5.53 8.71 -7.57
CA SER A 106 4.43 8.17 -8.38
C SER A 106 3.45 9.26 -8.82
N LEU A 107 3.17 10.25 -7.98
CA LEU A 107 2.29 11.38 -8.32
C LEU A 107 2.93 12.29 -9.37
N ASP A 108 4.21 12.64 -9.21
CA ASP A 108 4.95 13.45 -10.18
C ASP A 108 4.98 12.76 -11.56
N SER A 109 5.19 11.44 -11.60
CA SER A 109 5.13 10.65 -12.84
C SER A 109 3.74 10.66 -13.49
N HIS A 110 2.67 10.60 -12.70
CA HIS A 110 1.31 10.68 -13.21
C HIS A 110 0.99 12.06 -13.78
N ASP A 111 1.47 13.14 -13.16
CA ASP A 111 1.30 14.51 -13.65
C ASP A 111 2.02 14.71 -15.00
N GLU A 112 3.23 14.15 -15.15
CA GLU A 112 3.97 14.20 -16.41
C GLU A 112 3.26 13.40 -17.52
N THR A 113 2.77 12.20 -17.21
CA THR A 113 1.98 11.38 -18.14
C THR A 113 0.70 12.09 -18.58
N LEU A 114 0.01 12.77 -17.66
CA LEU A 114 -1.18 13.55 -17.94
C LEU A 114 -0.87 14.74 -18.87
N ALA A 115 0.23 15.45 -18.63
CA ALA A 115 0.67 16.55 -19.48
C ALA A 115 0.93 16.07 -20.92
N GLU A 116 1.58 14.91 -21.07
CA GLU A 116 1.88 14.29 -22.36
C GLU A 116 0.59 13.86 -23.11
N LEU A 117 -0.38 13.30 -22.37
CA LEU A 117 -1.67 12.89 -22.92
C LEU A 117 -2.50 14.10 -23.39
N VAL A 118 -2.49 15.20 -22.62
CA VAL A 118 -3.12 16.47 -23.00
C VAL A 118 -2.48 17.04 -24.27
N GLN A 119 -1.16 16.96 -24.40
CA GLN A 119 -0.47 17.41 -25.60
C GLN A 119 -0.82 16.55 -26.81
N THR A 120 -0.88 15.23 -26.62
CA THR A 120 -1.29 14.28 -27.68
C THR A 120 -2.71 14.56 -28.18
N ILE A 121 -3.65 14.86 -27.28
CA ILE A 121 -5.03 15.22 -27.65
C ILE A 121 -5.06 16.52 -28.46
N LYS A 122 -4.30 17.54 -28.07
CA LYS A 122 -4.19 18.80 -28.83
C LYS A 122 -3.63 18.58 -30.23
N ASP A 123 -2.59 17.76 -30.35
CA ASP A 123 -1.97 17.47 -31.63
C ASP A 123 -2.92 16.68 -32.54
N ALA A 124 -3.70 15.75 -31.96
CA ALA A 124 -4.75 15.03 -32.67
C ALA A 124 -5.90 15.95 -33.13
N GLU A 125 -6.35 16.86 -32.27
CA GLU A 125 -7.34 17.90 -32.62
C GLU A 125 -6.86 18.74 -33.81
N SER A 126 -5.61 19.23 -33.74
CA SER A 126 -5.03 20.06 -34.80
C SER A 126 -4.90 19.31 -36.12
N ARG A 127 -4.48 18.04 -36.11
CA ARG A 127 -4.44 17.20 -37.32
C ARG A 127 -5.83 16.98 -37.88
N MET A 128 -6.78 16.56 -37.05
CA MET A 128 -8.15 16.28 -37.49
C MET A 128 -8.80 17.53 -38.08
N SER A 129 -8.60 18.71 -37.49
CA SER A 129 -9.10 19.97 -38.03
C SER A 129 -8.48 20.31 -39.39
N THR A 130 -7.19 19.99 -39.60
CA THR A 130 -6.50 20.23 -40.87
C THR A 130 -7.01 19.26 -41.94
N GLU A 131 -7.16 18.00 -41.59
CA GLU A 131 -7.63 16.92 -42.48
C GLU A 131 -9.09 17.13 -42.89
N LEU A 132 -9.95 17.57 -41.96
CA LEU A 132 -11.33 18.00 -42.27
C LEU A 132 -11.37 19.19 -43.22
N GLY A 133 -10.51 20.19 -43.00
CA GLY A 133 -10.39 21.34 -43.89
C GLY A 133 -10.02 20.92 -45.31
N GLN A 134 -8.99 20.08 -45.46
CA GLN A 134 -8.57 19.55 -46.76
C GLN A 134 -9.65 18.70 -47.43
N THR A 135 -10.32 17.82 -46.69
CA THR A 135 -11.37 16.95 -47.25
C THR A 135 -12.58 17.78 -47.73
N LEU A 136 -12.93 18.85 -47.01
CA LEU A 136 -13.98 19.78 -47.43
C LEU A 136 -13.56 20.56 -48.68
N ASP A 137 -12.35 21.12 -48.71
CA ASP A 137 -11.85 21.85 -49.88
C ASP A 137 -11.81 20.95 -51.14
N GLU A 138 -11.40 19.69 -50.99
CA GLU A 138 -11.40 18.69 -52.08
C GLU A 138 -12.81 18.33 -52.55
N ARG A 139 -13.73 18.13 -51.60
CA ARG A 139 -15.14 17.85 -51.91
C ARG A 139 -15.78 19.02 -52.64
N ASP A 140 -15.61 20.24 -52.15
CA ASP A 140 -16.17 21.45 -52.75
C ASP A 140 -15.60 21.68 -54.15
N SER A 141 -14.29 21.47 -54.32
CA SER A 141 -13.65 21.53 -55.64
C SER A 141 -14.22 20.50 -56.61
N THR A 142 -14.49 19.28 -56.12
CA THR A 142 -15.05 18.19 -56.94
C THR A 142 -16.49 18.50 -57.34
N LEU A 143 -17.33 18.96 -56.41
CA LEU A 143 -18.73 19.32 -56.69
C LEU A 143 -18.81 20.47 -57.69
N ILE A 144 -17.99 21.51 -57.52
CA ILE A 144 -17.93 22.64 -58.46
C ILE A 144 -17.54 22.16 -59.86
N GLU A 145 -16.60 21.22 -59.98
CA GLU A 145 -16.15 20.71 -61.28
C GLU A 145 -17.18 19.77 -61.94
N GLU A 146 -17.82 18.90 -61.16
CA GLU A 146 -18.92 18.05 -61.64
C GLU A 146 -20.10 18.90 -62.14
N GLU A 147 -20.46 19.93 -61.39
CA GLU A 147 -21.56 20.83 -61.76
C GLU A 147 -21.21 21.70 -62.97
N ARG A 148 -19.97 22.20 -63.06
CA ARG A 148 -19.46 22.86 -64.28
C ARG A 148 -19.51 21.95 -65.49
N THR A 149 -19.11 20.71 -65.34
CA THR A 149 -19.13 19.71 -66.43
C THR A 149 -20.57 19.43 -66.86
N SER A 150 -21.49 19.31 -65.90
CA SER A 150 -22.91 19.12 -66.17
C SER A 150 -23.51 20.32 -66.90
N ALA A 151 -23.22 21.54 -66.45
CA ALA A 151 -23.66 22.78 -67.10
C ALA A 151 -23.11 22.90 -68.52
N ALA A 152 -21.82 22.59 -68.73
CA ALA A 152 -21.21 22.58 -70.05
C ALA A 152 -21.89 21.55 -70.99
N GLY A 153 -22.17 20.34 -70.49
CA GLY A 153 -22.89 19.32 -71.25
C GLY A 153 -24.33 19.71 -71.58
N ALA A 154 -25.02 20.41 -70.68
CA ALA A 154 -26.36 20.94 -70.93
C ALA A 154 -26.34 22.04 -72.00
N ILE A 155 -25.33 22.92 -71.98
CA ILE A 155 -25.12 23.96 -73.00
C ILE A 155 -24.84 23.31 -74.36
N GLU A 156 -23.93 22.33 -74.42
CA GLU A 156 -23.59 21.63 -75.66
C GLU A 156 -24.80 20.88 -76.24
N SER A 157 -25.54 20.16 -75.39
CA SER A 157 -26.76 19.46 -75.80
C SER A 157 -27.83 20.41 -76.31
N SER A 158 -28.08 21.52 -75.60
CA SER A 158 -29.05 22.54 -76.01
C SER A 158 -28.66 23.21 -77.32
N SER A 159 -27.37 23.55 -77.48
CA SER A 159 -26.84 24.10 -78.72
C SER A 159 -26.96 23.10 -79.87
N GLY A 160 -26.71 21.82 -79.64
CA GLY A 160 -26.87 20.76 -80.65
C GLY A 160 -28.32 20.62 -81.10
N ILE A 161 -29.27 20.61 -80.15
CA ILE A 161 -30.72 20.55 -80.46
C ILE A 161 -31.13 21.78 -81.29
N LEU A 162 -30.69 22.97 -80.91
CA LEU A 162 -30.99 24.21 -81.65
C LEU A 162 -30.41 24.19 -83.06
N THR A 163 -29.16 23.77 -83.23
CA THR A 163 -28.54 23.64 -84.56
C THR A 163 -29.30 22.63 -85.42
N SER A 164 -29.61 21.44 -84.89
CA SER A 164 -30.38 20.44 -85.63
C SER A 164 -31.81 20.91 -85.96
N PHE A 165 -32.44 21.68 -85.07
CA PHE A 165 -33.73 22.30 -85.34
C PHE A 165 -33.64 23.33 -86.46
N CYS A 166 -32.62 24.20 -86.45
CA CYS A 166 -32.37 25.17 -87.50
C CYS A 166 -32.07 24.50 -88.85
N GLU A 167 -31.23 23.46 -88.88
CA GLU A 167 -30.95 22.67 -90.09
C GLU A 167 -32.21 21.99 -90.62
N ALA A 168 -33.04 21.42 -89.74
CA ALA A 168 -34.31 20.80 -90.13
C ALA A 168 -35.30 21.84 -90.68
N ALA A 169 -35.40 23.00 -90.04
CA ALA A 169 -36.21 24.11 -90.50
C ALA A 169 -35.72 24.59 -91.87
N GLU A 170 -34.42 24.84 -92.04
CA GLU A 170 -33.81 25.28 -93.30
C GLU A 170 -34.02 24.25 -94.42
N SER A 171 -33.90 22.95 -94.11
CA SER A 171 -34.17 21.86 -95.06
C SER A 171 -35.63 21.83 -95.52
N ILE A 172 -36.59 21.92 -94.58
CA ILE A 172 -38.03 21.99 -94.89
C ILE A 172 -38.33 23.23 -95.74
N LEU A 173 -37.73 24.35 -95.39
CA LEU A 173 -37.90 25.62 -96.07
C LEU A 173 -37.31 25.61 -97.48
N THR A 174 -36.14 25.02 -97.68
CA THR A 174 -35.51 24.85 -99.00
C THR A 174 -36.35 23.92 -99.87
N SER A 175 -36.85 22.83 -99.29
CA SER A 175 -37.79 21.90 -99.94
C SER A 175 -39.11 22.57 -100.36
N HIS A 176 -39.61 23.56 -99.60
CA HIS A 176 -40.84 24.28 -99.94
C HIS A 176 -40.61 25.49 -100.87
N GLY A 177 -39.44 26.12 -100.80
CA GLY A 177 -39.04 27.25 -101.65
C GLY A 177 -38.90 26.89 -103.13
N GLU A 178 -38.64 25.61 -103.45
CA GLU A 178 -38.72 25.09 -104.82
C GLU A 178 -40.16 25.04 -105.37
N SER A 179 -41.21 25.22 -104.52
CA SER A 179 -42.61 25.03 -104.91
C SER A 179 -43.50 26.29 -104.87
N LEU A 180 -43.14 27.38 -104.15
CA LEU A 180 -44.05 28.51 -103.88
C LEU A 180 -43.29 29.85 -103.84
N GLY A 181 -43.76 30.84 -104.62
CA GLY A 181 -43.11 32.15 -104.84
C GLY A 181 -43.17 33.18 -103.68
N GLU A 182 -42.91 34.45 -104.03
CA GLU A 182 -42.62 35.66 -103.22
C GLU A 182 -43.30 35.83 -101.84
N SER A 183 -44.52 35.32 -101.62
CA SER A 183 -45.19 35.32 -100.31
C SER A 183 -44.47 34.46 -99.26
N LEU A 184 -43.79 33.40 -99.69
CA LEU A 184 -43.08 32.48 -98.78
C LEU A 184 -41.79 33.13 -98.27
N ALA A 185 -41.10 33.92 -99.09
CA ALA A 185 -39.86 34.62 -98.72
C ALA A 185 -40.07 35.62 -97.58
N SER A 186 -41.23 36.30 -97.55
CA SER A 186 -41.60 37.17 -96.43
C SER A 186 -41.81 36.38 -95.14
N GLN A 187 -42.59 35.29 -95.17
CA GLN A 187 -42.84 34.46 -93.98
C GLN A 187 -41.57 33.77 -93.47
N LEU A 188 -40.66 33.43 -94.38
CA LEU A 188 -39.33 32.91 -94.08
C LEU A 188 -38.48 33.92 -93.30
N THR A 189 -38.50 35.17 -93.75
CA THR A 189 -37.78 36.26 -93.09
C THR A 189 -38.38 36.50 -91.70
N ASP A 190 -39.70 36.40 -91.54
CA ASP A 190 -40.38 36.53 -90.25
C ASP A 190 -40.02 35.37 -89.30
N VAL A 191 -39.99 34.12 -89.78
CA VAL A 191 -39.59 32.95 -88.99
C VAL A 191 -38.12 33.03 -88.57
N GLN A 192 -37.24 33.43 -89.48
CA GLN A 192 -35.81 33.57 -89.18
C GLN A 192 -35.57 34.70 -88.19
N SER A 193 -36.29 35.82 -88.32
CA SER A 193 -36.27 36.91 -87.33
C SER A 193 -36.79 36.45 -85.96
N GLU A 194 -37.83 35.60 -85.90
CA GLU A 194 -38.34 35.09 -84.63
C GLU A 194 -37.39 34.05 -84.02
N LEU A 195 -36.71 33.25 -84.84
CA LEU A 195 -35.64 32.34 -84.40
C LEU A 195 -34.45 33.10 -83.81
N ASP A 196 -33.98 34.15 -84.50
CA ASP A 196 -32.91 35.01 -84.00
C ASP A 196 -33.32 35.69 -82.69
N ARG A 197 -34.58 36.11 -82.58
CA ARG A 197 -35.16 36.68 -81.36
C ARG A 197 -35.18 35.66 -80.23
N VAL A 198 -35.69 34.45 -80.47
CA VAL A 198 -35.72 33.36 -79.48
C VAL A 198 -34.30 32.96 -79.05
N GLN A 199 -33.35 32.90 -79.99
CA GLN A 199 -31.95 32.60 -79.67
C GLN A 199 -31.34 33.70 -78.78
N SER A 200 -31.59 34.97 -79.09
CA SER A 200 -31.15 36.09 -78.26
C SER A 200 -31.81 36.11 -76.88
N ASP A 201 -33.10 35.75 -76.79
CA ASP A 201 -33.83 35.67 -75.52
C ASP A 201 -33.26 34.53 -74.66
N ILE A 202 -33.00 33.35 -75.24
CA ILE A 202 -32.34 32.22 -74.57
C ILE A 202 -30.95 32.60 -74.08
N GLU A 203 -30.15 33.31 -74.89
CA GLU A 203 -28.80 33.73 -74.49
C GLU A 203 -28.85 34.72 -73.32
N THR A 204 -29.89 35.56 -73.26
CA THR A 204 -30.15 36.50 -72.16
C THR A 204 -30.60 35.78 -70.90
N ASP A 205 -31.48 34.80 -71.02
CA ASP A 205 -31.95 33.97 -69.92
C ASP A 205 -30.81 33.12 -69.34
N ILE A 206 -29.97 32.51 -70.17
CA ILE A 206 -28.78 31.77 -69.72
C ILE A 206 -27.82 32.69 -68.94
N LYS A 207 -27.58 33.91 -69.43
CA LYS A 207 -26.75 34.90 -68.70
C LYS A 207 -27.37 35.27 -67.36
N THR A 208 -28.69 35.37 -67.29
CA THR A 208 -29.43 35.67 -66.06
C THR A 208 -29.34 34.52 -65.07
N VAL A 209 -29.61 33.29 -65.51
CA VAL A 209 -29.50 32.07 -64.70
C VAL A 209 -28.07 31.88 -64.18
N ASN A 210 -27.04 32.04 -65.01
CA ASN A 210 -25.64 31.94 -64.55
C ASN A 210 -25.33 32.98 -63.47
N LYS A 211 -25.83 34.20 -63.60
CA LYS A 211 -25.62 35.25 -62.60
C LYS A 211 -26.34 34.93 -61.29
N GLU A 212 -27.57 34.44 -61.34
CA GLU A 212 -28.33 34.03 -60.17
C GLU A 212 -27.69 32.82 -59.48
N PHE A 213 -27.23 31.84 -60.26
CA PHE A 213 -26.51 30.68 -59.78
C PHE A 213 -25.20 31.07 -59.07
N ASP A 214 -24.37 31.91 -59.70
CA ASP A 214 -23.14 32.43 -59.08
C ASP A 214 -23.43 33.16 -57.76
N GLN A 215 -24.56 33.89 -57.71
CA GLN A 215 -24.97 34.61 -56.51
C GLN A 215 -25.41 33.66 -55.39
N GLU A 216 -26.17 32.61 -55.71
CA GLU A 216 -26.62 31.62 -54.72
C GLU A 216 -25.45 30.75 -54.22
N VAL A 217 -24.52 30.35 -55.09
CA VAL A 217 -23.29 29.64 -54.70
C VAL A 217 -22.46 30.48 -53.72
N ARG A 218 -22.30 31.79 -53.98
CA ARG A 218 -21.62 32.69 -53.03
C ARG A 218 -22.35 32.80 -51.71
N ARG A 219 -23.69 32.89 -51.75
CA ARG A 219 -24.53 32.97 -50.55
C ARG A 219 -24.44 31.70 -49.70
N GLU A 220 -24.45 30.54 -50.34
CA GLU A 220 -24.32 29.25 -49.68
C GLU A 220 -22.91 29.07 -49.10
N HIS A 221 -21.87 29.44 -49.85
CA HIS A 221 -20.49 29.46 -49.35
C HIS A 221 -20.35 30.33 -48.09
N ASP A 222 -20.86 31.57 -48.12
CA ASP A 222 -20.77 32.47 -46.97
C ASP A 222 -21.55 31.93 -45.77
N THR A 223 -22.72 31.33 -46.00
CA THR A 223 -23.55 30.70 -44.96
C THR A 223 -22.84 29.48 -44.35
N SER A 224 -22.24 28.63 -45.18
CA SER A 224 -21.50 27.44 -44.75
C SER A 224 -20.23 27.83 -43.98
N SER A 225 -19.49 28.83 -44.46
CA SER A 225 -18.31 29.39 -43.77
C SER A 225 -18.68 29.94 -42.39
N GLN A 226 -19.81 30.65 -42.29
CA GLN A 226 -20.32 31.12 -41.00
C GLN A 226 -20.67 29.95 -40.06
N ALA A 227 -21.37 28.92 -40.55
CA ALA A 227 -21.73 27.75 -39.76
C ALA A 227 -20.49 26.99 -39.25
N ILE A 228 -19.45 26.85 -40.07
CA ILE A 228 -18.16 26.27 -39.66
C ILE A 228 -17.50 27.13 -38.57
N GLY A 229 -17.52 28.46 -38.72
CA GLY A 229 -17.00 29.37 -37.71
C GLY A 229 -17.73 29.26 -36.36
N GLU A 230 -19.06 29.12 -36.39
CA GLU A 230 -19.88 28.89 -35.19
C GLU A 230 -19.63 27.52 -34.57
N PHE A 231 -19.51 26.47 -35.39
CA PHE A 231 -19.13 25.14 -34.94
C PHE A 231 -17.76 25.14 -34.25
N GLY A 232 -16.75 25.80 -34.84
CA GLY A 232 -15.42 25.93 -34.24
C GLY A 232 -15.45 26.66 -32.89
N LYS A 233 -16.26 27.70 -32.74
CA LYS A 233 -16.48 28.38 -31.44
C LYS A 233 -17.15 27.46 -30.42
N SER A 234 -18.14 26.66 -30.85
CA SER A 234 -18.84 25.70 -30.01
C SER A 234 -17.90 24.58 -29.53
N ALA A 235 -17.12 23.99 -30.44
CA ALA A 235 -16.12 22.97 -30.13
C ALA A 235 -15.08 23.50 -29.12
N LYS A 236 -14.54 24.71 -29.35
CA LYS A 236 -13.61 25.36 -28.40
C LYS A 236 -14.22 25.55 -27.01
N THR A 237 -15.49 25.95 -26.95
CA THR A 237 -16.22 26.10 -25.68
C THR A 237 -16.40 24.76 -24.98
N MET A 238 -16.73 23.70 -25.72
CA MET A 238 -16.90 22.35 -25.20
C MET A 238 -15.58 21.78 -24.65
N VAL A 239 -14.45 22.01 -25.34
CA VAL A 239 -13.10 21.65 -24.86
C VAL A 239 -12.76 22.41 -23.58
N GLN A 240 -13.08 23.70 -23.49
CA GLN A 240 -12.85 24.49 -22.27
C GLN A 240 -13.70 24.00 -21.09
N GLN A 241 -14.97 23.65 -21.33
CA GLN A 241 -15.84 23.06 -20.32
C GLN A 241 -15.32 21.70 -19.85
N ALA A 242 -14.92 20.82 -20.78
CA ALA A 242 -14.32 19.53 -20.44
C ALA A 242 -13.06 19.72 -19.58
N LYS A 243 -12.18 20.66 -19.94
CA LYS A 243 -10.98 21.01 -19.15
C LYS A 243 -11.34 21.49 -17.75
N ALA A 244 -12.36 22.35 -17.62
CA ALA A 244 -12.82 22.83 -16.32
C ALA A 244 -13.39 21.70 -15.46
N SER A 245 -14.19 20.80 -16.04
CA SER A 245 -14.74 19.63 -15.36
C SER A 245 -13.66 18.67 -14.89
N VAL A 246 -12.67 18.35 -15.74
CA VAL A 246 -11.53 17.50 -15.36
C VAL A 246 -10.72 18.15 -14.23
N LYS A 247 -10.44 19.45 -14.31
CA LYS A 247 -9.74 20.19 -13.24
C LYS A 247 -10.53 20.14 -11.93
N GLY A 248 -11.85 20.34 -11.97
CA GLY A 248 -12.71 20.26 -10.79
C GLY A 248 -12.74 18.86 -10.18
N ALA A 249 -12.84 17.82 -10.99
CA ALA A 249 -12.79 16.43 -10.53
C ALA A 249 -11.46 16.09 -9.86
N LEU A 250 -10.33 16.54 -10.43
CA LEU A 250 -9.00 16.36 -9.84
C LEU A 250 -8.86 17.11 -8.50
N GLN A 251 -9.35 18.34 -8.41
CA GLN A 251 -9.33 19.10 -7.14
C GLN A 251 -10.18 18.43 -6.06
N ASN A 252 -11.37 17.92 -6.41
CA ASN A 252 -12.21 17.17 -5.49
C ASN A 252 -11.54 15.87 -5.05
N SER A 253 -10.91 15.15 -5.97
CA SER A 253 -10.15 13.93 -5.66
C SER A 253 -8.98 14.22 -4.70
N LEU A 254 -8.22 15.28 -4.96
CA LEU A 254 -7.12 15.72 -4.08
C LEU A 254 -7.62 16.07 -2.68
N SER A 255 -8.76 16.77 -2.58
CA SER A 255 -9.38 17.09 -1.30
C SER A 255 -9.83 15.82 -0.57
N GLY A 256 -10.45 14.87 -1.28
CA GLY A 256 -10.86 13.58 -0.73
C GLY A 256 -9.69 12.75 -0.24
N MET A 257 -8.59 12.69 -1.00
CA MET A 257 -7.35 12.02 -0.58
C MET A 257 -6.76 12.67 0.67
N ARG A 258 -6.63 13.99 0.72
CA ARG A 258 -6.14 14.69 1.92
C ARG A 258 -6.99 14.39 3.15
N GLN A 259 -8.30 14.39 2.99
CA GLN A 259 -9.21 14.03 4.07
C GLN A 259 -9.05 12.58 4.51
N ALA A 260 -8.89 11.64 3.56
CA ALA A 260 -8.63 10.24 3.86
C ALA A 260 -7.29 10.04 4.60
N THR A 261 -6.24 10.75 4.21
CA THR A 261 -4.94 10.74 4.89
C THR A 261 -5.04 11.24 6.32
N VAL A 262 -5.78 12.35 6.56
CA VAL A 262 -6.01 12.86 7.92
C VAL A 262 -6.80 11.84 8.76
N SER A 263 -7.91 11.31 8.24
CA SER A 263 -8.69 10.28 8.94
C SER A 263 -7.89 9.02 9.25
N LEU A 264 -7.01 8.60 8.33
CA LEU A 264 -6.11 7.47 8.56
C LEU A 264 -5.09 7.77 9.66
N SER A 265 -4.52 8.97 9.66
CA SER A 265 -3.59 9.41 10.71
C SER A 265 -4.27 9.46 12.08
N ASP A 266 -5.50 9.97 12.16
CA ASP A 266 -6.30 9.99 13.39
C ASP A 266 -6.60 8.56 13.87
N ALA A 267 -6.98 7.66 12.96
CA ALA A 267 -7.23 6.26 13.28
C ALA A 267 -5.97 5.54 13.80
N ILE A 268 -4.81 5.78 13.17
CA ILE A 268 -3.52 5.24 13.63
C ILE A 268 -3.18 5.78 15.02
N ASN A 269 -3.31 7.09 15.25
CA ASN A 269 -3.01 7.71 16.54
C ASN A 269 -3.94 7.21 17.65
N SER A 270 -5.23 7.04 17.34
CA SER A 270 -6.20 6.43 18.26
C SER A 270 -5.81 4.99 18.60
N ARG A 271 -5.47 4.19 17.59
CA ARG A 271 -5.08 2.78 17.79
C ARG A 271 -3.77 2.65 18.55
N LEU A 272 -2.78 3.51 18.29
CA LEU A 272 -1.55 3.57 19.06
C LEU A 272 -1.81 3.92 20.52
N SER A 273 -2.71 4.89 20.78
CA SER A 273 -3.09 5.26 22.14
C SER A 273 -3.79 4.09 22.87
N GLU A 274 -4.68 3.36 22.19
CA GLU A 274 -5.29 2.14 22.72
C GLU A 274 -4.24 1.09 23.06
N ILE A 275 -3.32 0.77 22.15
CA ILE A 275 -2.26 -0.21 22.37
C ILE A 275 -1.36 0.20 23.53
N VAL A 276 -0.99 1.48 23.63
CA VAL A 276 -0.19 1.99 24.76
C VAL A 276 -0.94 1.87 26.07
N ASN A 277 -2.25 2.14 26.10
CA ASN A 277 -3.07 1.99 27.30
C ASN A 277 -3.25 0.51 27.70
N GLU A 278 -3.46 -0.38 26.73
CA GLU A 278 -3.53 -1.83 26.94
C GLU A 278 -2.18 -2.34 27.50
N ALA A 279 -1.07 -1.97 26.87
CA ALA A 279 0.28 -2.34 27.33
C ALA A 279 0.58 -1.80 28.73
N ALA A 280 0.21 -0.56 29.03
CA ALA A 280 0.36 0.02 30.37
C ALA A 280 -0.48 -0.73 31.41
N SER A 281 -1.71 -1.11 31.05
CA SER A 281 -2.59 -1.90 31.92
C SER A 281 -2.04 -3.31 32.18
N GLU A 282 -1.54 -4.00 31.14
CA GLU A 282 -0.89 -5.31 31.29
C GLU A 282 0.38 -5.22 32.13
N MET A 283 1.21 -4.17 31.94
CA MET A 283 2.39 -3.93 32.76
C MET A 283 2.05 -3.67 34.22
N ALA A 284 0.99 -2.89 34.49
CA ALA A 284 0.51 -2.66 35.85
C ALA A 284 0.03 -3.97 36.50
N ALA A 285 -0.77 -4.77 35.78
CA ALA A 285 -1.23 -6.07 36.25
C ALA A 285 -0.06 -7.04 36.53
N SER A 286 0.94 -7.08 35.64
CA SER A 286 2.15 -7.89 35.84
C SER A 286 2.98 -7.41 37.03
N SER A 287 3.09 -6.10 37.25
CA SER A 287 3.76 -5.52 38.41
C SER A 287 3.07 -5.88 39.73
N ASP A 288 1.74 -5.85 39.75
CA ASP A 288 0.94 -6.28 40.91
C ASP A 288 1.16 -7.77 41.20
N GLU A 289 1.18 -8.60 40.16
CA GLU A 289 1.38 -10.04 40.32
C GLU A 289 2.81 -10.39 40.77
N LEU A 290 3.82 -9.68 40.26
CA LEU A 290 5.20 -9.78 40.75
C LEU A 290 5.30 -9.38 42.23
N SER A 291 4.59 -8.32 42.64
CA SER A 291 4.57 -7.87 44.04
C SER A 291 3.96 -8.92 44.95
N ARG A 292 2.83 -9.53 44.54
CA ARG A 292 2.22 -10.65 45.27
C ARG A 292 3.13 -11.88 45.34
N SER A 293 3.77 -12.22 44.23
CA SER A 293 4.73 -13.33 44.18
C SER A 293 5.90 -13.10 45.14
N LEU A 294 6.43 -11.88 45.20
CA LEU A 294 7.48 -11.51 46.16
C LEU A 294 7.01 -11.61 47.61
N GLU A 295 5.81 -11.12 47.92
CA GLU A 295 5.22 -11.26 49.27
C GLU A 295 5.04 -12.73 49.67
N GLN A 296 4.60 -13.59 48.74
CA GLN A 296 4.48 -15.02 48.98
C GLN A 296 5.85 -15.68 49.22
N ILE A 297 6.86 -15.35 48.42
CA ILE A 297 8.23 -15.86 48.62
C ILE A 297 8.76 -15.44 50.00
N ILE A 298 8.52 -14.19 50.42
CA ILE A 298 8.91 -13.70 51.75
C ILE A 298 8.23 -14.52 52.85
N LEU A 299 6.93 -14.82 52.71
CA LEU A 299 6.18 -15.65 53.66
C LEU A 299 6.74 -17.08 53.72
N GLU A 300 6.95 -17.72 52.57
CA GLU A 300 7.49 -19.09 52.49
C GLU A 300 8.91 -19.17 53.06
N LEU A 301 9.74 -18.15 52.83
CA LEU A 301 11.10 -18.08 53.35
C LEU A 301 11.11 -17.91 54.88
N ASN A 302 10.23 -17.07 55.42
CA ASN A 302 10.04 -16.93 56.86
C ASN A 302 9.54 -18.23 57.51
N GLN A 303 8.63 -18.95 56.85
CA GLN A 303 8.16 -20.25 57.30
C GLN A 303 9.29 -21.29 57.30
N THR A 304 10.07 -21.33 56.21
CA THR A 304 11.21 -22.25 56.07
C THR A 304 12.28 -21.97 57.12
N ASP A 305 12.59 -20.71 57.43
CA ASP A 305 13.50 -20.34 58.52
C ASP A 305 12.97 -20.83 59.88
N ALA A 306 11.67 -20.65 60.15
CA ALA A 306 11.05 -21.14 61.38
C ALA A 306 11.13 -22.69 61.51
N GLU A 307 10.82 -23.42 60.44
CA GLU A 307 10.90 -24.88 60.38
C GLU A 307 12.35 -25.38 60.53
N THR A 308 13.31 -24.67 59.92
CA THR A 308 14.74 -24.98 60.02
C THR A 308 15.23 -24.77 61.46
N ARG A 309 14.86 -23.66 62.10
CA ARG A 309 15.20 -23.40 63.51
C ARG A 309 14.59 -24.43 64.45
N ALA A 310 13.33 -24.83 64.21
CA ALA A 310 12.68 -25.88 64.98
C ALA A 310 13.40 -27.23 64.83
N SER A 311 13.75 -27.60 63.59
CA SER A 311 14.51 -28.83 63.29
C SER A 311 15.91 -28.80 63.93
N LEU A 312 16.61 -27.67 63.85
CA LEU A 312 17.92 -27.49 64.48
C LEU A 312 17.82 -27.58 66.00
N SER A 313 16.81 -26.95 66.61
CA SER A 313 16.55 -27.05 68.05
C SER A 313 16.28 -28.50 68.49
N SER A 314 15.49 -29.23 67.70
CA SER A 314 15.22 -30.67 67.93
C SER A 314 16.51 -31.49 67.83
N LEU A 315 17.33 -31.25 66.80
CA LEU A 315 18.61 -31.92 66.61
C LEU A 315 19.59 -31.65 67.76
N VAL A 316 19.68 -30.40 68.23
CA VAL A 316 20.49 -30.01 69.39
C VAL A 316 19.98 -30.70 70.67
N SER A 317 18.65 -30.79 70.85
CA SER A 317 18.04 -31.50 71.97
C SER A 317 18.39 -32.99 71.94
N ASN A 318 18.20 -33.65 70.81
CA ASN A 318 18.53 -35.07 70.62
C ASN A 318 20.03 -35.34 70.82
N SER A 319 20.89 -34.43 70.34
CA SER A 319 22.33 -34.53 70.55
C SER A 319 22.73 -34.41 72.03
N ARG A 320 22.09 -33.50 72.78
CA ARG A 320 22.28 -33.38 74.24
C ARG A 320 21.81 -34.63 74.98
N GLU A 321 20.67 -35.19 74.60
CA GLU A 321 20.14 -36.42 75.19
C GLU A 321 21.08 -37.61 74.92
N ALA A 322 21.55 -37.77 73.68
CA ALA A 322 22.51 -38.81 73.33
C ALA A 322 23.84 -38.65 74.10
N ALA A 323 24.37 -37.43 74.21
CA ALA A 323 25.57 -37.14 74.99
C ALA A 323 25.37 -37.47 76.48
N SER A 324 24.20 -37.15 77.04
CA SER A 324 23.83 -37.52 78.41
C SER A 324 23.74 -39.04 78.58
N GLY A 325 23.14 -39.75 77.61
CA GLY A 325 23.08 -41.22 77.61
C GLY A 325 24.46 -41.87 77.57
N ILE A 326 25.37 -41.36 76.74
CA ILE A 326 26.77 -41.81 76.68
C ILE A 326 27.48 -41.55 78.00
N ALA A 327 27.32 -40.36 78.58
CA ALA A 327 27.92 -40.00 79.88
C ALA A 327 27.41 -40.91 81.01
N MET A 328 26.11 -41.21 81.03
CA MET A 328 25.52 -42.17 81.97
C MET A 328 26.08 -43.58 81.75
N GLY A 329 26.17 -44.06 80.51
CA GLY A 329 26.74 -45.37 80.19
C GLY A 329 28.21 -45.50 80.61
N ALA A 330 29.00 -44.44 80.37
CA ALA A 330 30.39 -44.37 80.82
C ALA A 330 30.49 -44.39 82.36
N ARG A 331 29.64 -43.62 83.05
CA ARG A 331 29.57 -43.63 84.52
C ARG A 331 29.23 -45.01 85.06
N GLN A 332 28.27 -45.70 84.46
CA GLN A 332 27.88 -47.04 84.86
C GLN A 332 28.97 -48.09 84.57
N THR A 333 29.72 -47.92 83.47
CA THR A 333 30.87 -48.77 83.16
C THR A 333 32.00 -48.56 84.18
N ILE A 334 32.28 -47.30 84.55
CA ILE A 334 33.24 -46.96 85.62
C ILE A 334 32.78 -47.57 86.95
N GLU A 335 31.51 -47.42 87.31
CA GLU A 335 30.97 -47.96 88.56
C GLU A 335 31.04 -49.50 88.60
N ASN A 336 30.76 -50.17 87.49
CA ASN A 336 30.94 -51.62 87.36
C ASN A 336 32.42 -52.02 87.45
N ALA A 337 33.32 -51.28 86.79
CA ALA A 337 34.75 -51.52 86.89
C ALA A 337 35.28 -51.31 88.31
N MET A 338 34.76 -50.31 89.05
CA MET A 338 35.06 -50.11 90.46
C MET A 338 34.61 -51.30 91.31
N LYS A 339 33.38 -51.80 91.11
CA LYS A 339 32.88 -53.00 91.82
C LYS A 339 33.72 -54.24 91.55
N VAL A 340 34.14 -54.46 90.29
CA VAL A 340 35.03 -55.57 89.92
C VAL A 340 36.41 -55.40 90.55
N THR A 341 36.93 -54.17 90.59
CA THR A 341 38.23 -53.88 91.23
C THR A 341 38.15 -54.10 92.75
N GLU A 342 37.05 -53.70 93.37
CA GLU A 342 36.77 -53.91 94.79
C GLU A 342 36.62 -55.39 95.14
N SER A 343 35.92 -56.18 94.31
CA SER A 343 35.86 -57.64 94.48
C SER A 343 37.23 -58.28 94.29
N LEU A 344 38.02 -57.87 93.29
CA LEU A 344 39.39 -58.35 93.11
C LEU A 344 40.30 -57.98 94.29
N SER A 345 40.13 -56.79 94.87
CA SER A 345 40.87 -56.37 96.06
C SER A 345 40.53 -57.22 97.28
N LEU A 346 39.28 -57.64 97.44
CA LEU A 346 38.86 -58.59 98.47
C LEU A 346 39.47 -59.98 98.22
N ASP A 347 39.44 -60.47 96.98
CA ASP A 347 40.04 -61.76 96.61
C ASP A 347 41.57 -61.77 96.82
N ILE A 348 42.26 -60.68 96.47
CA ILE A 348 43.70 -60.50 96.74
C ILE A 348 43.97 -60.42 98.25
N GLY A 349 43.10 -59.75 99.00
CA GLY A 349 43.18 -59.70 100.46
C GLY A 349 43.10 -61.10 101.07
N ALA A 350 42.15 -61.92 100.63
CA ALA A 350 41.99 -63.31 101.05
C ALA A 350 43.21 -64.18 100.68
N TRP A 351 43.81 -63.98 99.51
CA TRP A 351 45.06 -64.65 99.13
C TRP A 351 46.25 -64.25 100.01
N SER A 352 46.28 -63.01 100.51
CA SER A 352 47.35 -62.56 101.43
C SER A 352 47.23 -63.13 102.85
N GLU A 353 46.05 -63.59 103.26
CA GLU A 353 45.83 -64.26 104.55
C GLU A 353 46.11 -65.78 104.50
N GLU A 354 46.21 -66.37 103.31
CA GLU A 354 46.58 -67.79 103.09
C GLU A 354 48.10 -68.02 102.91
N SER A 355 48.94 -66.97 102.99
CA SER A 355 50.41 -67.03 102.86
C SER A 355 51.15 -66.78 104.17
#